data_AF-A0AAW2TF24-F1
#
_entry.id   AF-A0AAW2TF24-F1
#
_cell.length_a   1.000
_cell.length_b   1.000
_cell.length_c   1.000
_cell.angle_alpha   90.00
_cell.angle_beta   90.00
_cell.angle_gamma   90.00
#
_symmetry.space_group_name_H-M   'P 1'
#
loop_
_entity.id
_entity.type
_entity.pdbx_description
1 polymer ?
#
loop_
_entity_poly.entity_id
_entity_poly.type
_entity_poly.pdbx_seq_one_letter_code
_entity_poly.pdbx_strand_id
1 'polypeptide(L)'
;MLKKLSGSVLVLGSRMLDPAEDSVEVDDRISLLFPYNIEIKPPEDENHLVSWKAQLEEDMKKIQFQDNKNHIAEVLAANDLECDDLGSICDADTMVLSNYIDEIVVSAISYHLTNNKDPSTGMGSFLYQLTGFCAAMFMFNFTSSGAVCHMD
;
A
#
# COMPACT_ATOMS: atom_id res chain seq x y z
N MET A 1 -15.03 -13.99 -28.26
CA MET A 1 -15.95 -12.85 -28.10
C MET A 1 -16.99 -13.20 -27.06
N LEU A 2 -16.92 -12.59 -25.87
CA LEU A 2 -17.90 -12.76 -24.81
C LEU A 2 -19.29 -12.38 -25.36
N LYS A 3 -20.16 -13.38 -25.54
CA LYS A 3 -21.54 -13.14 -25.93
C LYS A 3 -22.20 -12.38 -24.78
N LYS A 4 -22.45 -11.09 -24.98
CA LYS A 4 -23.27 -10.16 -24.19
C LYS A 4 -23.55 -10.66 -22.76
N LEU A 5 -22.61 -10.42 -21.84
CA LEU A 5 -22.85 -10.60 -20.41
C LEU A 5 -24.11 -9.78 -20.06
N SER A 6 -25.14 -10.44 -19.56
CA SER A 6 -26.40 -9.81 -19.17
C SER A 6 -26.52 -9.91 -17.66
N GLY A 7 -26.76 -8.78 -16.99
CA GLY A 7 -26.76 -8.67 -15.53
C GLY A 7 -25.51 -7.98 -14.99
N SER A 8 -25.44 -7.86 -13.66
CA SER A 8 -24.30 -7.22 -12.97
C SER A 8 -23.05 -8.09 -13.09
N VAL A 9 -21.94 -7.48 -13.50
CA VAL A 9 -20.63 -8.13 -13.59
C VAL A 9 -19.78 -7.67 -12.42
N LEU A 10 -19.13 -8.62 -11.74
CA LEU A 10 -18.13 -8.35 -10.71
C LEU A 10 -16.76 -8.69 -11.27
N VAL A 11 -15.83 -7.73 -11.21
CA VAL A 11 -14.42 -7.95 -11.53
C VAL A 11 -13.70 -8.25 -10.21
N LEU A 12 -13.06 -9.41 -10.14
CA LEU A 12 -12.43 -9.92 -8.90
C LEU A 12 -10.93 -9.66 -8.84
N GLY A 13 -10.34 -9.21 -9.94
CA GLY A 13 -8.93 -8.84 -10.01
C GLY A 13 -8.55 -8.36 -11.40
N SER A 14 -7.48 -7.59 -11.46
CA SER A 14 -6.82 -7.18 -12.68
C SER A 14 -5.32 -7.33 -12.49
N ARG A 15 -4.60 -7.55 -13.59
CA ARG A 15 -3.14 -7.55 -13.60
C ARG A 15 -2.67 -6.88 -14.88
N MET A 16 -1.58 -6.14 -14.77
CA MET A 16 -0.87 -5.66 -15.95
C MET A 16 0.11 -6.73 -16.40
N LEU A 17 0.17 -6.96 -17.71
CA LEU A 17 1.14 -7.85 -18.33
C LEU A 17 2.21 -6.98 -18.98
N ASP A 18 3.46 -7.14 -18.56
CA ASP A 18 4.58 -6.57 -19.30
C ASP A 18 4.78 -7.41 -20.57
N PRO A 19 4.76 -6.83 -21.78
CA PRO A 19 5.05 -7.56 -23.01
C PRO A 19 6.46 -8.19 -23.05
N ALA A 20 7.37 -7.78 -22.16
CA ALA A 20 8.72 -8.35 -22.03
C ALA A 20 8.82 -9.51 -21.01
N GLU A 21 7.83 -9.66 -20.12
CA GLU A 21 7.79 -10.79 -19.20
C GLU A 21 6.98 -11.93 -19.82
N ASP A 22 7.62 -13.09 -19.99
CA ASP A 22 6.91 -14.34 -20.26
C ASP A 22 5.85 -14.49 -19.17
N SER A 23 4.58 -14.59 -19.60
CA SER A 23 3.40 -14.55 -18.76
C SER A 23 3.60 -15.23 -17.41
N VAL A 24 3.57 -14.46 -16.31
CA VAL A 24 3.54 -15.04 -14.96
C VAL A 24 2.36 -16.02 -14.92
N GLU A 25 2.65 -17.31 -14.76
CA GLU A 25 1.65 -18.36 -14.72
C GLU A 25 0.63 -18.02 -13.63
N VAL A 26 -0.63 -17.85 -14.02
CA VAL A 26 -1.73 -17.77 -13.06
C VAL A 26 -1.90 -19.18 -12.51
N ASP A 27 -1.85 -19.34 -11.18
CA ASP A 27 -2.09 -20.63 -10.54
C ASP A 27 -3.32 -21.31 -11.14
N ASP A 28 -3.16 -22.55 -11.58
CA ASP A 28 -4.20 -23.30 -12.30
C ASP A 28 -5.53 -23.36 -11.53
N ARG A 29 -5.48 -23.32 -10.19
CA ARG A 29 -6.68 -23.33 -9.35
C ARG A 29 -7.44 -22.01 -9.45
N ILE A 30 -6.76 -20.89 -9.58
CA ILE A 30 -7.39 -19.58 -9.79
C ILE A 30 -8.05 -19.54 -11.18
N SER A 31 -7.37 -20.05 -12.20
CA SER A 31 -7.90 -20.16 -13.56
C SER A 31 -9.15 -21.05 -13.63
N LEU A 32 -9.25 -22.08 -12.79
CA LEU A 32 -10.44 -22.93 -12.65
C LEU A 32 -11.63 -22.21 -11.98
N LEU A 33 -11.36 -21.36 -10.98
CA LEU A 33 -12.40 -20.63 -10.25
C LEU A 33 -12.92 -19.42 -11.04
N PHE A 34 -12.06 -18.77 -11.82
CA PHE A 34 -12.38 -17.56 -12.59
C PHE A 34 -12.09 -17.79 -14.08
N PRO A 35 -12.93 -18.57 -14.79
CA PRO A 35 -12.65 -18.99 -16.16
C PRO A 35 -12.77 -17.88 -17.21
N TYR A 36 -13.21 -16.68 -16.82
CA TYR A 36 -13.43 -15.55 -17.72
C TYR A 36 -12.33 -14.51 -17.57
N ASN A 37 -11.37 -14.53 -18.49
CA ASN A 37 -10.36 -13.49 -18.63
C ASN A 37 -10.79 -12.47 -19.69
N ILE A 38 -10.75 -11.19 -19.32
CA ILE A 38 -11.03 -10.07 -20.23
C ILE A 38 -9.70 -9.41 -20.55
N GLU A 39 -9.32 -9.44 -21.83
CA GLU A 39 -8.15 -8.70 -22.31
C GLU A 39 -8.56 -7.25 -22.59
N ILE A 40 -7.93 -6.30 -21.90
CA ILE A 40 -8.12 -4.86 -22.12
C ILE A 40 -6.94 -4.36 -22.96
N LYS A 41 -7.24 -3.82 -24.14
CA LYS A 41 -6.24 -3.26 -25.05
C LYS A 41 -6.31 -1.73 -25.10
N PRO A 42 -5.19 -1.04 -25.39
CA PRO A 42 -5.21 0.38 -25.65
C PRO A 42 -6.13 0.73 -26.82
N PRO A 43 -6.75 1.93 -26.84
CA PRO A 43 -7.49 2.43 -28.00
C PRO A 43 -6.60 2.56 -29.24
N GLU A 44 -7.17 2.31 -30.43
CA GLU A 44 -6.44 2.47 -31.71
C GLU A 44 -6.35 3.94 -32.15
N ASP A 45 -7.33 4.77 -31.79
CA ASP A 45 -7.32 6.20 -32.10
C ASP A 45 -6.24 6.94 -31.30
N GLU A 46 -5.35 7.66 -31.99
CA GLU A 46 -4.18 8.31 -31.39
C GLU A 46 -4.55 9.37 -30.35
N ASN A 47 -5.63 10.13 -30.55
CA ASN A 47 -6.05 11.16 -29.60
C ASN A 47 -6.57 10.51 -28.30
N HIS A 48 -7.30 9.41 -28.43
CA HIS A 48 -7.80 8.64 -27.30
C HIS A 48 -6.68 7.85 -26.60
N LEU A 49 -5.66 7.40 -27.34
CA LEU A 49 -4.53 6.65 -26.81
C LEU A 49 -3.71 7.48 -25.81
N VAL A 50 -3.47 8.76 -26.10
CA VAL A 50 -2.72 9.66 -25.20
C VAL A 50 -3.46 9.83 -23.87
N SER A 51 -4.75 10.15 -23.93
CA SER A 51 -5.58 10.29 -22.72
C SER A 51 -5.68 8.97 -21.94
N TRP A 52 -5.83 7.84 -22.62
CA TRP A 52 -5.90 6.52 -22.00
C TRP A 52 -4.61 6.18 -21.25
N LYS A 53 -3.43 6.44 -21.85
CA LYS A 53 -2.14 6.21 -21.19
C LYS A 53 -1.95 7.10 -19.96
N ALA A 54 -2.30 8.38 -20.07
CA ALA A 54 -2.19 9.32 -18.96
C ALA A 54 -3.09 8.91 -17.78
N GLN A 55 -4.33 8.51 -18.07
CA GLN A 55 -5.26 8.06 -17.04
C GLN A 55 -4.79 6.76 -16.38
N LEU A 56 -4.33 5.79 -17.18
CA LEU A 56 -3.82 4.52 -16.67
C LEU A 56 -2.64 4.73 -15.72
N GLU A 57 -1.68 5.59 -16.09
CA GLU A 57 -0.53 5.93 -15.25
C GLU A 57 -0.94 6.60 -13.94
N GLU A 58 -1.92 7.50 -13.96
CA GLU A 58 -2.45 8.13 -12.74
C GLU A 58 -3.16 7.11 -11.84
N ASP A 59 -3.98 6.23 -12.43
CA ASP A 59 -4.70 5.20 -11.70
C ASP A 59 -3.74 4.17 -11.07
N MET A 60 -2.66 3.81 -11.78
CA MET A 60 -1.60 2.97 -11.24
C MET A 60 -0.97 3.57 -9.99
N LYS A 61 -0.65 4.87 -10.01
CA LYS A 61 -0.09 5.57 -8.85
C LYS A 61 -1.04 5.57 -7.66
N LYS A 62 -2.33 5.78 -7.90
CA LYS A 62 -3.36 5.72 -6.84
C LYS A 62 -3.48 4.33 -6.23
N ILE A 63 -3.48 3.29 -7.06
CA ILE A 63 -3.52 1.90 -6.59
C ILE A 63 -2.29 1.60 -5.75
N GLN A 64 -1.09 1.92 -6.26
CA GLN A 64 0.16 1.70 -5.53
C GLN A 64 0.20 2.45 -4.20
N PHE A 65 -0.25 3.72 -4.18
CA PHE A 65 -0.35 4.49 -2.95
C PHE A 65 -1.27 3.83 -1.93
N GLN A 66 -2.45 3.36 -2.36
CA GLN A 66 -3.38 2.67 -1.48
C GLN A 66 -2.82 1.33 -0.99
N ASP A 67 -2.15 0.57 -1.85
CA ASP A 67 -1.49 -0.69 -1.48
C ASP A 67 -0.39 -0.47 -0.45
N ASN A 68 0.42 0.59 -0.60
CA ASN A 68 1.41 0.97 0.41
C ASN A 68 0.77 1.30 1.77
N LYS A 69 -0.36 2.01 1.77
CA LYS A 69 -1.12 2.28 3.01
C LYS A 69 -1.68 1.01 3.63
N ASN A 70 -2.24 0.12 2.80
CA ASN A 70 -2.77 -1.15 3.26
C ASN A 70 -1.66 -1.98 3.89
N HIS A 71 -0.49 -2.06 3.26
CA HIS A 71 0.67 -2.77 3.79
C HIS A 71 1.11 -2.22 5.16
N ILE A 72 1.22 -0.88 5.29
CA ILE A 72 1.54 -0.26 6.58
C ILE A 72 0.49 -0.62 7.64
N ALA A 73 -0.79 -0.51 7.31
CA ALA A 73 -1.88 -0.84 8.23
C ALA A 73 -1.87 -2.32 8.64
N GLU A 74 -1.57 -3.24 7.72
CA GLU A 74 -1.45 -4.67 8.00
C GLU A 74 -0.31 -4.97 8.96
N VAL A 75 0.87 -4.37 8.74
CA VAL A 75 2.03 -4.55 9.63
C VAL A 75 1.75 -3.99 11.02
N LEU A 76 1.11 -2.82 11.11
CA LEU A 76 0.69 -2.25 12.39
C LEU A 76 -0.32 -3.16 13.11
N ALA A 77 -1.37 -3.59 12.43
CA ALA A 77 -2.41 -4.46 13.00
C ALA A 77 -1.85 -5.81 13.45
N ALA A 78 -0.91 -6.40 12.69
CA ALA A 78 -0.25 -7.65 13.06
C ALA A 78 0.60 -7.54 14.35
N ASN A 79 0.96 -6.32 14.75
CA ASN A 79 1.71 -6.01 15.96
C ASN A 79 0.85 -5.32 17.04
N ASP A 80 -0.48 -5.38 16.92
CA ASP A 80 -1.44 -4.74 17.83
C ASP A 80 -1.23 -3.21 17.96
N LEU A 81 -0.78 -2.57 16.87
CA LEU A 81 -0.58 -1.12 16.76
C LEU A 81 -1.68 -0.50 15.90
N GLU A 82 -2.13 0.69 16.26
CA GLU A 82 -3.12 1.47 15.52
C GLU A 82 -2.57 2.88 15.21
N CYS A 83 -2.89 3.39 14.01
CA CYS A 83 -2.46 4.72 13.55
C CYS A 83 -3.63 5.40 12.83
N ASP A 84 -4.36 6.24 13.56
CA ASP A 84 -5.51 6.99 13.04
C ASP A 84 -5.11 8.00 11.95
N ASP A 85 -3.88 8.51 12.02
CA ASP A 85 -3.36 9.56 11.15
C ASP A 85 -2.68 9.01 9.88
N LEU A 86 -2.78 7.70 9.60
CA LEU A 86 -2.26 7.13 8.34
C LEU A 86 -2.91 7.78 7.10
N GLY A 87 -4.11 8.35 7.28
CA GLY A 87 -4.82 9.15 6.29
C GLY A 87 -4.10 10.44 5.87
N SER A 88 -3.32 11.06 6.76
CA SER A 88 -2.69 12.38 6.54
C SER A 88 -1.28 12.32 5.98
N ILE A 89 -0.69 11.14 5.83
CA ILE A 89 0.66 10.98 5.27
C ILE A 89 0.61 11.19 3.75
N CYS A 90 1.55 11.96 3.21
CA CYS A 90 1.61 12.22 1.78
C CYS A 90 2.09 10.98 0.99
N ASP A 91 1.87 11.00 -0.34
CA ASP A 91 2.19 9.88 -1.22
C ASP A 91 3.67 9.47 -1.19
N ALA A 92 4.57 10.46 -1.21
CA ALA A 92 6.01 10.23 -1.21
C ALA A 92 6.46 9.54 0.09
N ASP A 93 6.00 10.05 1.23
CA ASP A 93 6.33 9.54 2.55
C ASP A 93 5.74 8.15 2.79
N THR A 94 4.53 7.90 2.30
CA THR A 94 3.86 6.60 2.39
C THR A 94 4.63 5.52 1.65
N MET A 95 5.17 5.83 0.46
CA MET A 95 6.00 4.90 -0.30
C MET A 95 7.33 4.60 0.43
N VAL A 96 7.95 5.60 1.05
CA VAL A 96 9.17 5.36 1.83
C VAL A 96 8.85 4.53 3.06
N LEU A 97 7.77 4.84 3.77
CA LEU A 97 7.33 4.13 4.96
C LEU A 97 7.01 2.66 4.69
N SER A 98 6.30 2.36 3.61
CA SER A 98 5.93 0.97 3.29
C SER A 98 7.15 0.07 3.09
N ASN A 99 8.28 0.63 2.64
CA ASN A 99 9.52 -0.13 2.46
C ASN A 99 10.27 -0.45 3.76
N TYR A 100 9.98 0.25 4.87
CA TYR A 100 10.72 0.13 6.13
C TYR A 100 9.82 -0.11 7.34
N ILE A 101 8.52 -0.34 7.14
CA ILE A 101 7.54 -0.37 8.22
C ILE A 101 7.82 -1.52 9.21
N ASP A 102 8.27 -2.68 8.71
CA ASP A 102 8.66 -3.82 9.54
C ASP A 102 9.83 -3.46 10.48
N GLU A 103 10.90 -2.87 9.94
CA GLU A 103 12.06 -2.46 10.73
C GLU A 103 11.72 -1.36 11.72
N ILE A 104 10.86 -0.41 11.33
CA ILE A 104 10.39 0.67 12.19
C ILE A 104 9.62 0.09 13.37
N VAL A 105 8.68 -0.83 13.13
CA VAL A 105 7.87 -1.46 14.18
C VAL A 105 8.74 -2.28 15.13
N VAL A 106 9.61 -3.14 14.60
CA VAL A 106 10.54 -3.94 15.41
C VAL A 106 11.44 -3.07 16.28
N SER A 107 11.97 -1.97 15.71
CA SER A 107 12.84 -1.03 16.43
C SER A 107 12.10 -0.31 17.54
N ALA A 108 10.87 0.14 17.28
CA ALA A 108 10.03 0.81 18.26
C ALA A 108 9.69 -0.11 19.44
N ILE A 109 9.29 -1.35 19.16
CA ILE A 109 9.00 -2.36 20.19
C ILE A 109 10.26 -2.67 21.01
N SER A 110 11.39 -2.91 20.35
CA SER A 110 12.67 -3.21 21.00
C SER A 110 13.07 -2.09 21.97
N TYR A 111 13.06 -0.84 21.51
CA TYR A 111 13.37 0.32 22.33
C TYR A 111 12.44 0.44 23.54
N HIS A 112 11.14 0.25 23.33
CA HIS A 112 10.16 0.32 24.41
C HIS A 112 10.41 -0.74 25.50
N LEU A 113 10.73 -1.98 25.11
CA LEU A 113 11.02 -3.06 26.04
C LEU A 113 12.32 -2.85 26.83
N THR A 114 13.33 -2.22 26.22
CA THR A 114 14.62 -1.99 26.89
C THR A 114 14.63 -0.76 27.80
N ASN A 115 13.77 0.22 27.53
CA ASN A 115 13.84 1.53 28.18
C ASN A 115 12.71 1.79 29.18
N ASN A 116 11.60 1.05 29.14
CA ASN A 116 10.54 1.18 30.13
C ASN A 116 10.77 0.25 31.33
N LYS A 117 10.83 0.86 32.52
CA LYS A 117 11.15 0.18 33.79
C LYS A 117 9.93 -0.40 34.51
N ASP A 118 8.72 -0.20 33.98
CA ASP A 118 7.48 -0.66 34.60
C ASP A 118 6.69 -1.56 33.62
N PRO A 119 6.74 -2.90 33.79
CA PRO A 119 6.02 -3.85 32.93
C PRO A 119 4.52 -3.95 33.28
N SER A 120 4.03 -3.17 34.26
CA SER A 120 2.67 -3.29 34.81
C SER A 120 1.59 -2.55 34.02
N THR A 121 1.96 -1.71 33.06
CA THR A 121 0.99 -1.12 32.12
C THR A 121 0.70 -2.18 31.05
N GLY A 122 -0.41 -2.89 31.20
CA GLY A 122 -0.81 -3.96 30.30
C GLY A 122 -0.86 -3.49 28.84
N MET A 123 -0.80 -4.44 27.90
CA MET A 123 -0.80 -4.24 26.43
C MET A 123 -1.73 -3.11 25.92
N GLY A 124 -2.83 -2.79 26.62
CA GLY A 124 -3.72 -1.68 26.29
C GLY A 124 -3.12 -0.27 26.36
N SER A 125 -1.93 -0.05 26.94
CA SER A 125 -1.26 1.26 26.93
C SER A 125 -0.31 1.51 25.76
N PHE A 126 -0.05 0.51 24.90
CA PHE A 126 0.71 0.69 23.65
C PHE A 126 -0.02 1.60 22.66
N LEU A 127 -1.36 1.61 22.71
CA LEU A 127 -2.26 2.29 21.77
C LEU A 127 -2.14 3.83 21.76
N TYR A 128 -1.74 4.48 22.85
CA TYR A 128 -1.82 5.94 22.97
C TYR A 128 -0.49 6.69 22.75
N GLN A 129 0.66 6.01 22.69
CA GLN A 129 1.98 6.69 22.62
C GLN A 129 2.66 6.63 21.25
N LEU A 130 2.21 5.79 20.32
CA LEU A 130 2.81 5.70 18.99
C LEU A 130 2.36 6.79 18.03
N THR A 131 1.23 7.44 18.25
CA THR A 131 0.80 8.62 17.46
C THR A 131 1.83 9.75 17.55
N GLY A 132 2.36 10.04 18.74
CA GLY A 132 3.44 11.01 18.92
C GLY A 132 4.84 10.46 18.58
N PHE A 133 5.09 9.17 18.83
CA PHE A 133 6.41 8.57 18.68
C PHE A 133 6.75 8.21 17.22
N CYS A 134 5.78 7.76 16.42
CA CYS A 134 5.98 7.61 14.97
C CYS A 134 6.30 8.95 14.33
N ALA A 135 5.52 10.01 14.62
CA ALA A 135 5.82 11.36 14.14
C ALA A 135 7.21 11.88 14.57
N ALA A 136 7.62 11.61 15.82
CA ALA A 136 8.93 12.04 16.34
C ALA A 136 10.12 11.24 15.79
N MET A 137 10.01 9.91 15.63
CA MET A 137 11.03 9.09 14.95
C MET A 137 11.09 9.39 13.45
N PHE A 138 9.95 9.73 12.84
CA PHE A 138 9.85 10.16 11.46
C PHE A 138 10.70 11.43 11.26
N MET A 139 10.51 12.46 12.11
CA MET A 139 11.32 13.68 12.06
C MET A 139 12.82 13.43 12.26
N PHE A 140 13.22 12.47 13.11
CA PHE A 140 14.63 12.22 13.40
C PHE A 140 15.38 11.48 12.27
N ASN A 141 14.72 10.54 11.58
CA ASN A 141 15.33 9.84 10.45
C ASN A 141 15.21 10.63 9.13
N PHE A 142 14.12 11.39 8.91
CA PHE A 142 13.95 12.17 7.68
C PHE A 142 14.84 13.43 7.62
N THR A 143 15.11 14.09 8.76
CA THR A 143 16.08 15.20 8.81
C THR A 143 17.51 14.77 8.46
N SER A 144 17.79 13.46 8.55
CA SER A 144 19.06 12.87 8.12
C SER A 144 19.10 12.54 6.61
N SER A 145 17.95 12.46 5.92
CA SER A 145 17.83 12.06 4.50
C SER A 145 17.22 13.12 3.56
N GLY A 146 16.79 14.28 4.06
CA GLY A 146 16.67 15.50 3.24
C GLY A 146 15.39 15.70 2.40
N ALA A 147 14.29 15.03 2.71
CA ALA A 147 13.01 15.23 2.00
C ALA A 147 11.92 15.76 2.94
N VAL A 148 11.90 17.06 3.26
CA VAL A 148 10.82 17.62 4.09
C VAL A 148 9.61 17.90 3.18
N CYS A 149 8.54 17.12 3.31
CA CYS A 149 7.22 17.50 2.82
C CYS A 149 6.53 18.37 3.88
N HIS A 150 6.10 19.57 3.49
CA HIS A 150 5.30 20.44 4.35
C HIS A 150 3.89 19.86 4.50
N MET A 151 3.46 19.66 5.75
CA MET A 151 2.05 19.49 6.09
C MET A 151 1.39 20.87 5.99
N ASP A 152 0.56 21.08 4.96
CA ASP A 152 -0.36 22.23 4.86
C ASP A 152 -1.74 21.86 5.43
#